data_AF-A0A810E249-F1
#
_entry.id   AF-A0A810E249-F1
#
_cell.length_a   1.000
_cell.length_b   1.000
_cell.length_c   1.000
_cell.angle_alpha   90.00
_cell.angle_beta   90.00
_cell.angle_gamma   90.00
#
_symmetry.space_group_name_H-M   'P 1'
#
loop_
_entity.id
_entity.type
_entity.pdbx_description
1 polymer ?
#
loop_
_entity_poly.entity_id
_entity_poly.type
_entity_poly.pdbx_seq_one_letter_code
_entity_poly.pdbx_strand_id
1 'polypeptide(L)'
;MVHHVTAEKNRIHKVLESAGIKLASVISDVFGVTGRALLNQLMDNGRLDQETIRSLVKGQIKNKIPQLLDALSREALPHHRFLLSQSWQHLTHLEQSIQQFDEAIDQHLESYRLEIELLQTTPGVDVTAASAIVPLSIE
;
A
#
# COMPACT_ATOMS: atom_id res chain seq x y z
N MET A 1 7.53 -0.03 11.93
CA MET A 1 6.87 0.78 10.87
C MET A 1 5.73 0.03 10.17
N VAL A 2 5.90 -1.26 9.87
CA VAL A 2 4.84 -2.10 9.25
C VAL A 2 3.52 -2.07 10.04
N HIS A 3 3.55 -2.13 11.37
CA HIS A 3 2.32 -2.00 12.19
C HIS A 3 1.62 -0.64 12.00
N HIS A 4 2.35 0.45 11.78
CA HIS A 4 1.78 1.77 11.53
C HIS A 4 1.14 1.86 10.14
N VAL A 5 1.75 1.23 9.13
CA VAL A 5 1.15 1.08 7.79
C VAL A 5 -0.19 0.37 7.89
N THR A 6 -0.25 -0.76 8.60
CA THR A 6 -1.50 -1.50 8.81
C THR A 6 -2.54 -0.65 9.57
N ALA A 7 -2.12 0.10 10.59
CA ALA A 7 -3.01 0.99 11.32
C ALA A 7 -3.61 2.08 10.40
N GLU A 8 -2.82 2.64 9.50
CA GLU A 8 -3.27 3.70 8.60
C GLU A 8 -4.19 3.17 7.49
N LYS A 9 -3.89 2.00 6.94
CA LYS A 9 -4.80 1.27 6.05
C LYS A 9 -6.15 1.01 6.72
N ASN A 10 -6.15 0.59 7.98
CA ASN A 10 -7.38 0.38 8.75
C ASN A 10 -8.14 1.69 9.00
N ARG A 11 -7.46 2.82 9.22
CA ARG A 11 -8.11 4.13 9.33
C ARG A 11 -8.82 4.50 8.03
N ILE A 12 -8.15 4.33 6.88
CA ILE A 12 -8.74 4.58 5.56
C ILE A 12 -10.00 3.73 5.37
N HIS A 13 -9.94 2.43 5.68
CA HIS A 13 -11.13 1.56 5.61
C HIS A 13 -12.28 2.08 6.46
N LYS A 14 -12.02 2.52 7.70
CA LYS A 14 -13.07 3.06 8.58
C LYS A 14 -13.72 4.33 8.02
N VAL A 15 -12.93 5.21 7.40
CA VAL A 15 -13.47 6.44 6.80
C VAL A 15 -14.31 6.12 5.55
N LEU A 16 -13.90 5.13 4.75
CA LEU A 16 -14.71 4.66 3.62
C LEU A 16 -16.05 4.11 4.10
N GLU A 17 -16.05 3.27 5.15
CA GLU A 17 -17.27 2.73 5.75
C GLU A 17 -18.17 3.83 6.32
N SER A 18 -17.61 4.85 7.00
CA SER A 18 -18.41 5.97 7.52
C SER A 18 -19.02 6.83 6.41
N ALA A 19 -18.34 6.95 5.26
CA ALA A 19 -18.88 7.57 4.05
C ALA A 19 -19.92 6.68 3.33
N GLY A 20 -20.08 5.42 3.74
CA GLY A 20 -20.91 4.42 3.08
C GLY A 20 -20.34 3.91 1.76
N ILE A 21 -19.03 4.05 1.56
CA ILE A 21 -18.31 3.65 0.36
C ILE A 21 -17.76 2.24 0.56
N LYS A 22 -18.24 1.29 -0.26
CA LYS A 22 -17.94 -0.14 -0.10
C LYS A 22 -16.83 -0.63 -1.02
N LEU A 23 -15.78 0.16 -1.20
CA LEU A 23 -14.71 -0.16 -2.15
C LEU A 23 -14.04 -1.51 -1.83
N ALA A 24 -13.82 -1.79 -0.54
CA ALA A 24 -13.15 -3.01 -0.05
C ALA A 24 -13.95 -4.31 -0.30
N SER A 25 -15.25 -4.23 -0.61
CA SER A 25 -16.03 -5.43 -0.96
C SER A 25 -15.91 -5.82 -2.44
N VAL A 26 -15.48 -4.88 -3.29
CA VAL A 26 -15.44 -5.08 -4.74
C VAL A 26 -14.03 -5.41 -5.22
N ILE A 27 -13.02 -4.70 -4.72
CA ILE A 27 -11.62 -4.92 -5.10
C ILE A 27 -10.85 -5.68 -4.02
N SER A 28 -10.07 -6.67 -4.45
CA SER A 28 -9.29 -7.53 -3.56
C SER A 28 -8.15 -6.79 -2.85
N ASP A 29 -7.63 -5.74 -3.48
CA ASP A 29 -6.59 -4.88 -2.90
C ASP A 29 -6.95 -3.40 -3.12
N VAL A 30 -7.38 -2.75 -2.04
CA VAL A 30 -7.71 -1.32 -2.01
C VAL A 30 -6.47 -0.43 -2.11
N PHE A 31 -5.31 -0.93 -1.68
CA PHE A 31 -4.05 -0.18 -1.68
C PHE A 31 -3.14 -0.58 -2.86
N GLY A 32 -3.63 -1.42 -3.77
CA GLY A 32 -2.99 -1.74 -5.04
C GLY A 32 -3.25 -0.66 -6.09
N VAL A 33 -2.61 -0.78 -7.26
CA VAL A 33 -2.56 0.28 -8.30
C VAL A 33 -3.93 0.89 -8.64
N THR A 34 -4.94 0.03 -8.90
CA THR A 34 -6.29 0.51 -9.25
C THR A 34 -7.01 1.13 -8.05
N GLY A 35 -6.91 0.51 -6.87
CA GLY A 35 -7.55 1.03 -5.65
C GLY A 35 -6.98 2.37 -5.24
N ARG A 36 -5.65 2.55 -5.31
CA ARG A 36 -4.99 3.84 -5.08
C ARG A 36 -5.48 4.93 -6.02
N ALA A 37 -5.61 4.60 -7.31
CA ALA A 37 -6.06 5.56 -8.31
C ALA A 37 -7.51 6.02 -8.05
N LEU A 38 -8.39 5.09 -7.68
CA LEU A 38 -9.77 5.39 -7.30
C LEU A 38 -9.83 6.23 -6.01
N LEU A 39 -9.03 5.88 -4.99
CA LEU A 39 -8.97 6.62 -3.72
C LEU A 39 -8.48 8.05 -3.92
N ASN A 40 -7.44 8.27 -4.71
CA ASN A 40 -6.95 9.62 -5.03
C ASN A 40 -8.05 10.46 -5.68
N GLN A 41 -8.70 9.92 -6.71
CA GLN A 41 -9.78 10.64 -7.41
C GLN A 41 -10.98 10.89 -6.49
N LEU A 42 -11.28 9.97 -5.57
CA LEU A 42 -12.32 10.16 -4.56
C LEU A 42 -11.93 11.26 -3.56
N MET A 43 -10.67 11.34 -3.14
CA MET A 43 -10.17 12.40 -2.26
C MET A 43 -10.18 13.76 -2.95
N ASP A 44 -9.88 13.83 -4.25
CA ASP A 44 -9.84 15.09 -5.01
C ASP A 44 -11.23 15.61 -5.36
N ASN A 45 -12.13 14.74 -5.80
CA ASN A 45 -13.42 15.13 -6.36
C ASN A 45 -14.62 14.85 -5.45
N GLY A 46 -14.45 14.04 -4.39
CA GLY A 46 -15.52 13.61 -3.49
C GLY A 46 -16.47 12.57 -4.09
N ARG A 47 -16.56 12.46 -5.41
CA ARG A 47 -17.38 11.50 -6.13
C ARG A 47 -16.67 11.06 -7.40
N LEU A 48 -17.03 9.88 -7.90
CA LEU A 48 -16.48 9.31 -9.12
C LEU A 48 -17.61 9.03 -10.09
N ASP A 49 -17.48 9.55 -11.32
CA ASP A 49 -18.42 9.24 -12.37
C ASP A 49 -18.02 7.96 -13.13
N GLN A 50 -18.94 7.49 -13.98
CA GLN A 50 -18.73 6.26 -14.74
C GLN A 50 -17.52 6.33 -15.67
N GLU A 51 -17.27 7.48 -16.28
CA GLU A 51 -16.16 7.66 -17.21
C GLU A 51 -14.82 7.60 -16.47
N THR A 52 -14.72 8.25 -15.32
CA THR A 52 -13.55 8.20 -14.43
C THR A 52 -13.28 6.78 -13.96
N ILE A 53 -14.31 6.05 -13.49
CA ILE A 53 -14.11 4.65 -13.07
C ILE A 53 -13.63 3.79 -14.24
N ARG A 54 -14.20 3.96 -15.44
CA ARG A 54 -13.80 3.21 -16.64
C ARG A 54 -12.38 3.50 -17.09
N SER A 55 -11.91 4.74 -16.94
CA SER A 55 -10.56 5.14 -17.35
C SER A 55 -9.47 4.64 -16.39
N LEU A 56 -9.78 4.52 -15.10
CA LEU A 56 -8.85 4.08 -14.06
C LEU A 56 -8.75 2.56 -13.93
N VAL A 57 -9.84 1.85 -14.26
CA VAL A 57 -9.93 0.40 -14.12
C VAL A 57 -9.28 -0.32 -15.31
N LYS A 58 -8.27 -1.16 -15.03
CA LYS A 58 -7.54 -1.94 -16.04
C LYS A 58 -7.67 -3.45 -15.81
N GLY A 59 -7.40 -4.22 -16.85
CA GLY A 59 -7.36 -5.69 -16.80
C GLY A 59 -8.68 -6.34 -16.35
N GLN A 60 -8.58 -7.36 -15.50
CA GLN A 60 -9.70 -8.18 -15.02
C GLN A 60 -10.72 -7.40 -14.17
N ILE A 61 -10.32 -6.27 -13.58
CA ILE A 61 -11.21 -5.44 -12.76
C ILE A 61 -12.29 -4.76 -13.62
N LYS A 62 -12.11 -4.68 -14.95
CA LYS A 62 -13.14 -4.15 -15.87
C LYS A 62 -14.48 -4.88 -15.76
N ASN A 63 -14.45 -6.18 -15.45
CA ASN A 63 -15.66 -6.97 -15.26
C ASN A 63 -16.46 -6.53 -14.01
N LYS A 64 -15.82 -5.81 -13.08
CA LYS A 64 -16.41 -5.31 -11.82
C LYS A 64 -16.84 -3.85 -11.90
N ILE A 65 -16.77 -3.20 -13.07
CA ILE A 65 -17.20 -1.79 -13.23
C ILE A 65 -18.62 -1.54 -12.71
N PRO A 66 -19.64 -2.39 -13.00
CA PRO A 66 -20.98 -2.18 -12.45
C PRO A 66 -21.00 -2.18 -10.92
N GLN A 67 -20.25 -3.09 -10.29
CA GLN A 67 -20.17 -3.19 -8.83
C GLN A 67 -19.39 -2.01 -8.23
N LEU A 68 -18.37 -1.50 -8.93
CA LEU A 68 -17.64 -0.30 -8.53
C LEU A 68 -18.53 0.94 -8.57
N LEU A 69 -19.40 1.08 -9.57
CA LEU A 69 -20.36 2.18 -9.64
C LEU A 69 -21.30 2.17 -8.44
N ASP A 70 -21.83 1.01 -8.08
CA ASP A 70 -22.68 0.87 -6.90
C ASP A 70 -21.92 1.16 -5.59
N ALA A 71 -20.70 0.61 -5.46
CA ALA A 71 -19.88 0.78 -4.25
C ALA A 71 -19.38 2.22 -4.06
N LEU A 72 -19.24 2.99 -5.14
CA LEU A 72 -18.77 4.38 -5.16
C LEU A 72 -19.90 5.38 -5.46
N SER A 73 -21.16 4.94 -5.36
CA SER A 73 -22.34 5.77 -5.65
C SER A 73 -22.53 6.93 -4.66
N ARG A 74 -21.96 6.81 -3.46
CA ARG A 74 -22.05 7.82 -2.40
C ARG A 74 -20.91 8.83 -2.48
N GLU A 75 -21.26 10.09 -2.22
CA GLU A 75 -20.31 11.19 -2.15
C GLU A 75 -19.54 11.18 -0.81
N ALA A 76 -18.21 11.26 -0.90
CA ALA A 76 -17.34 11.57 0.21
C ALA A 76 -17.44 13.07 0.54
N LEU A 77 -18.18 13.39 1.60
CA LEU A 77 -18.28 14.73 2.16
C LEU A 77 -16.89 15.34 2.49
N PRO A 78 -16.76 16.68 2.59
CA PRO A 78 -15.48 17.34 2.81
C PRO A 78 -14.66 16.81 3.99
N HIS A 79 -15.32 16.47 5.11
CA HIS A 79 -14.64 15.90 6.27
C HIS A 79 -14.13 14.47 6.03
N HIS A 80 -14.86 13.64 5.27
CA HIS A 80 -14.38 12.32 4.87
C HIS A 80 -13.15 12.45 4.00
N ARG A 81 -13.18 13.35 3.01
CA ARG A 81 -12.04 13.62 2.12
C ARG A 81 -10.83 14.11 2.90
N PHE A 82 -11.03 15.00 3.87
CA PHE A 82 -9.98 15.46 4.76
C PHE A 82 -9.35 14.30 5.52
N LEU A 83 -10.14 13.48 6.20
CA LEU A 83 -9.65 12.32 6.96
C LEU A 83 -8.93 11.30 6.07
N LEU A 84 -9.50 10.99 4.89
CA LEU A 84 -8.85 10.12 3.90
C LEU A 84 -7.50 10.69 3.48
N SER A 85 -7.44 11.99 3.16
CA SER A 85 -6.21 12.64 2.70
C SER A 85 -5.12 12.64 3.77
N GLN A 86 -5.47 12.91 5.03
CA GLN A 86 -4.52 12.87 6.15
C GLN A 86 -3.96 11.46 6.36
N SER A 87 -4.84 10.45 6.40
CA SER A 87 -4.40 9.07 6.54
C SER A 87 -3.60 8.60 5.32
N TRP A 88 -3.97 9.02 4.12
CA TRP A 88 -3.25 8.70 2.89
C TRP A 88 -1.84 9.27 2.87
N GLN A 89 -1.68 10.54 3.24
CA GLN A 89 -0.37 11.19 3.33
C GLN A 89 0.52 10.50 4.36
N HIS A 90 -0.03 10.14 5.52
CA HIS A 90 0.74 9.42 6.52
C HIS A 90 1.13 8.01 6.07
N LEU A 91 0.21 7.28 5.44
CA LEU A 91 0.48 5.96 4.87
C LEU A 91 1.62 6.01 3.86
N THR A 92 1.55 6.93 2.90
CA THR A 92 2.57 7.08 1.86
C THR A 92 3.92 7.49 2.43
N HIS A 93 3.95 8.36 3.45
CA HIS A 93 5.19 8.71 4.15
C HIS A 93 5.82 7.49 4.85
N LEU A 94 5.02 6.66 5.50
CA LEU A 94 5.50 5.43 6.15
C LEU A 94 6.05 4.43 5.13
N GLU A 95 5.35 4.26 4.00
CA GLU A 95 5.82 3.39 2.91
C GLU A 95 7.14 3.88 2.31
N GLN A 96 7.28 5.18 2.08
CA GLN A 96 8.52 5.79 1.61
C GLN A 96 9.67 5.61 2.60
N SER A 97 9.39 5.82 3.89
CA SER A 97 10.42 5.65 4.93
C SER A 97 10.86 4.20 5.05
N ILE A 98 9.95 3.23 4.92
CA ILE A 98 10.31 1.80 4.87
C ILE A 98 11.23 1.53 3.68
N GLN A 99 10.87 2.01 2.49
CA GLN A 99 11.69 1.85 1.29
C GLN A 99 13.10 2.46 1.45
N GLN A 100 13.22 3.62 2.09
CA GLN A 100 14.52 4.24 2.37
C GLN A 100 15.37 3.42 3.34
N PHE A 101 14.74 2.80 4.35
CA PHE A 101 15.45 1.88 5.24
C PHE A 101 15.91 0.63 4.51
N ASP A 102 15.05 0.03 3.68
CA ASP A 102 15.39 -1.16 2.89
C ASP A 102 16.56 -0.85 1.95
N GLU A 103 16.55 0.29 1.26
CA GLU A 103 17.66 0.73 0.39
C GLU A 103 18.96 0.98 1.17
N ALA A 104 18.88 1.57 2.36
CA ALA A 104 20.07 1.78 3.21
C ALA A 104 20.64 0.45 3.72
N ILE A 105 19.77 -0.50 4.09
CA ILE A 105 20.17 -1.85 4.49
C ILE A 105 20.89 -2.54 3.32
N ASP A 106 20.30 -2.55 2.13
CA ASP A 106 20.89 -3.17 0.94
C ASP A 106 22.28 -2.57 0.61
N GLN A 107 22.42 -1.24 0.70
CA GLN A 107 23.73 -0.58 0.49
C GLN A 107 24.79 -1.01 1.51
N HIS A 108 24.42 -1.17 2.78
CA HIS A 108 25.33 -1.66 3.81
C HIS A 108 25.70 -3.14 3.60
N LEU A 109 24.73 -3.96 3.18
CA LEU A 109 24.92 -5.38 2.90
C LEU A 109 25.74 -5.64 1.63
N GLU A 110 25.81 -4.69 0.70
CA GLU A 110 26.63 -4.82 -0.51
C GLU A 110 28.13 -4.99 -0.19
N SER A 111 28.60 -4.44 0.93
CA SER A 111 29.96 -4.66 1.43
C SER A 111 30.21 -6.10 1.93
N TYR A 112 29.13 -6.82 2.22
CA TYR A 112 29.11 -8.17 2.78
C TYR A 112 28.56 -9.21 1.79
N ARG A 113 28.39 -8.83 0.52
CA ARG A 113 27.68 -9.63 -0.48
C ARG A 113 28.30 -11.01 -0.70
N LEU A 114 29.64 -11.08 -0.64
CA LEU A 114 30.40 -12.34 -0.72
C LEU A 114 30.18 -13.23 0.51
N GLU A 115 30.15 -12.68 1.72
CA GLU A 115 29.85 -13.46 2.93
C GLU A 115 28.39 -13.93 2.97
N ILE A 116 27.45 -13.10 2.51
CA ILE A 116 26.03 -13.46 2.41
C ILE A 116 25.83 -14.57 1.38
N GLU A 117 26.47 -14.48 0.21
CA GLU A 117 26.41 -15.50 -0.84
C GLU A 117 27.02 -16.84 -0.38
N LEU A 118 28.12 -16.80 0.38
CA LEU A 118 28.71 -17.98 1.02
C LEU A 118 27.78 -18.60 2.07
N LEU A 119 27.11 -17.78 2.90
CA LEU A 119 26.16 -18.28 3.90
C LEU A 119 24.90 -18.89 3.28
N GLN A 120 24.44 -18.39 2.13
CA GLN A 120 23.32 -18.96 1.36
C GLN A 120 23.61 -20.34 0.75
N THR A 121 24.88 -20.77 0.67
CA THR A 121 25.20 -22.15 0.26
C THR A 121 24.89 -23.19 1.34
N THR A 122 24.52 -22.75 2.54
CA THR A 122 24.12 -23.62 3.66
C THR A 122 22.61 -23.87 3.62
N PRO A 123 22.12 -25.12 3.53
CA PRO A 123 20.68 -25.41 3.47
C PRO A 123 19.96 -24.89 4.72
N GLY A 124 19.03 -23.95 4.54
CA GLY A 124 18.15 -23.45 5.61
C GLY A 124 18.38 -21.99 6.05
N VAL A 125 19.31 -21.25 5.43
CA VAL A 125 19.50 -19.81 5.70
C VAL A 125 18.90 -18.98 4.56
N ASP A 126 17.81 -18.28 4.86
CA ASP A 126 17.23 -17.26 3.96
C ASP A 126 18.04 -15.95 4.01
N VAL A 127 17.97 -15.14 2.96
CA VAL A 127 18.71 -13.86 2.80
C VAL A 127 18.48 -12.94 4.01
N THR A 128 17.25 -12.92 4.51
CA THR A 128 16.85 -12.13 5.70
C THR A 128 17.62 -12.57 6.95
N ALA A 129 17.84 -13.87 7.12
CA ALA A 129 18.57 -14.42 8.27
C ALA A 129 20.08 -14.21 8.12
N ALA A 130 20.64 -14.39 6.91
CA ALA A 130 22.06 -14.13 6.64
C ALA A 130 22.44 -12.66 6.91
N SER A 131 21.61 -11.73 6.46
CA SER A 131 21.84 -10.28 6.62
C SER A 131 21.85 -9.81 8.08
N ALA A 132 21.16 -10.52 8.97
CA ALA A 132 21.16 -10.23 10.41
C ALA A 132 22.41 -10.78 11.14
N ILE A 133 23.07 -11.81 10.59
CA ILE A 133 24.18 -12.53 11.24
C ILE A 133 25.54 -11.93 10.88
N VAL A 134 25.73 -11.51 9.63
CA VAL A 134 27.04 -11.02 9.15
C VAL A 134 27.57 -9.83 9.96
N PRO A 135 26.77 -8.79 10.31
CA PRO A 135 27.27 -7.66 11.09
C PRO A 135 27.75 -8.04 12.51
N LEU A 136 27.20 -9.11 13.10
CA LEU A 136 27.50 -9.55 14.46
C LEU A 136 28.72 -10.46 14.56
N SER A 137 29.23 -10.97 13.44
CA SER A 137 30.27 -12.01 13.41
C SER A 137 31.69 -11.44 13.26
N ILE A 138 31.85 -10.11 13.18
CA ILE A 138 33.13 -9.42 12.91
C ILE A 138 33.43 -8.32 13.96
N GLU A 139 32.92 -8.45 15.19
CA GLU A 139 33.39 -7.69 16.37
C GLU A 139 34.30 -8.53 17.27
#